data_AF-A0A7D5P0S1-F1
#
_entry.id   AF-A0A7D5P0S1-F1
#
_cell.length_a   1.000
_cell.length_b   1.000
_cell.length_c   1.000
_cell.angle_alpha   90.00
_cell.angle_beta   90.00
_cell.angle_gamma   90.00
#
_symmetry.space_group_name_H-M   'P 1'
#
loop_
_entity.id
_entity.type
_entity.pdbx_description
1 polymer ?
#
loop_
_entity_poly.entity_id
_entity_poly.type
_entity_poly.pdbx_seq_one_letter_code
_entity_poly.pdbx_strand_id
1 'polypeptide(L)'
;MAQKKKKDSQKKEPEFTWTPPDFNEREFLEKDIKGTKALWVTALIAPLFGIMAFLTQPIHFAIGLLLIIVGMVSLKYIYPLAKIDTKEIDKKGWAGNLFLFFLLSMGVWIILLNKPFS
;
A
#
# COMPACT_ATOMS: atom_id res chain seq x y z
N MET A 1 67.26 -13.68 30.22
CA MET A 1 66.68 -13.03 29.03
C MET A 1 65.70 -14.00 28.39
N ALA A 2 64.39 -13.70 28.42
CA ALA A 2 63.35 -14.23 27.51
C ALA A 2 61.94 -13.86 28.05
N GLN A 3 61.77 -12.61 28.48
CA GLN A 3 60.44 -12.01 28.57
C GLN A 3 60.29 -11.11 27.34
N LYS A 4 59.09 -11.08 26.76
CA LYS A 4 58.62 -10.28 25.60
C LYS A 4 58.62 -11.03 24.26
N LYS A 5 57.42 -11.52 23.91
CA LYS A 5 56.87 -11.99 22.62
C LYS A 5 56.06 -13.24 22.97
N LYS A 6 54.76 -13.22 23.20
CA LYS A 6 53.69 -12.74 22.33
C LYS A 6 52.43 -12.59 23.19
N LYS A 7 52.18 -11.41 23.76
CA LYS A 7 50.94 -11.10 24.50
C LYS A 7 50.15 -9.96 23.85
N ASP A 8 50.44 -9.68 22.57
CA ASP A 8 49.90 -8.54 21.81
C ASP A 8 49.11 -9.00 20.57
N SER A 9 48.30 -10.04 20.70
CA SER A 9 47.41 -10.50 19.62
C SER A 9 45.96 -10.69 20.05
N GLN A 10 45.54 -9.98 21.11
CA GLN A 10 44.13 -9.71 21.36
C GLN A 10 43.89 -8.23 21.09
N LYS A 11 43.91 -7.84 19.81
CA LYS A 11 43.11 -6.69 19.40
C LYS A 11 41.66 -7.10 19.65
N LYS A 12 41.13 -6.72 20.81
CA LYS A 12 39.69 -6.77 21.09
C LYS A 12 39.02 -6.04 19.93
N GLU A 13 38.33 -6.80 19.10
CA GLU A 13 37.43 -6.23 18.10
C GLU A 13 36.47 -5.31 18.87
N PRO A 14 36.26 -4.06 18.41
CA PRO A 14 35.36 -3.15 19.11
C PRO A 14 34.00 -3.83 19.19
N GLU A 15 33.55 -4.11 20.41
CA GLU A 15 32.22 -4.67 20.67
C GLU A 15 31.22 -3.76 19.97
N PHE A 16 30.60 -4.28 18.90
CA PHE A 16 29.60 -3.55 18.14
C PHE A 16 28.42 -3.28 19.07
N THR A 17 28.42 -2.09 19.65
CA THR A 17 27.36 -1.59 20.51
C THR A 17 26.29 -1.04 19.59
N TRP A 18 25.33 -1.90 19.25
CA TRP A 18 24.14 -1.49 18.51
C TRP A 18 23.40 -0.44 19.36
N THR A 19 23.44 0.79 18.91
CA THR A 19 22.57 1.86 19.42
C THR A 19 21.35 1.91 18.51
N PRO A 20 20.13 1.74 19.06
CA PRO A 20 18.92 1.94 18.26
C PRO A 20 18.94 3.36 17.69
N PRO A 21 18.58 3.55 16.41
CA PRO A 21 18.37 4.89 15.88
C PRO A 21 17.28 5.59 16.69
N ASP A 22 17.41 6.90 16.89
CA ASP A 22 16.39 7.70 17.58
C ASP A 22 15.06 7.60 16.82
N PHE A 23 14.05 7.06 17.49
CA PHE A 23 12.70 6.95 16.93
C PHE A 23 12.05 8.34 16.93
N ASN A 24 11.84 8.90 15.73
CA ASN A 24 11.07 10.12 15.59
C ASN A 24 9.57 9.80 15.53
N GLU A 25 8.90 9.93 16.68
CA GLU A 25 7.47 9.65 16.83
C GLU A 25 6.60 10.46 15.85
N ARG A 26 6.95 11.72 15.60
CA ARG A 26 6.13 12.62 14.78
C ARG A 26 6.12 12.19 13.31
N GLU A 27 7.29 11.93 12.76
CA GLU A 27 7.41 11.47 11.37
C GLU A 27 6.73 10.12 11.15
N PHE A 28 6.81 9.23 12.15
CA PHE A 28 6.10 7.96 12.12
C PHE A 28 4.58 8.14 12.07
N LEU A 29 4.02 8.98 12.96
CA LEU A 29 2.59 9.26 13.00
C LEU A 29 2.09 9.93 11.72
N GLU A 30 2.85 10.90 11.18
CA GLU A 30 2.48 11.56 9.93
C GLU A 30 2.43 10.58 8.75
N LYS A 31 3.39 9.66 8.69
CA LYS A 31 3.41 8.60 7.67
C LYS A 31 2.20 7.68 7.77
N ASP A 32 1.84 7.27 8.99
CA ASP A 32 0.73 6.35 9.22
C ASP A 32 -0.64 6.99 8.92
N ILE A 33 -0.81 8.26 9.30
CA ILE A 33 -2.01 9.06 8.96
C ILE A 33 -2.16 9.18 7.44
N LYS A 34 -1.08 9.46 6.71
CA LYS A 34 -1.09 9.57 5.25
C LYS A 34 -1.44 8.23 4.59
N GLY A 35 -0.84 7.13 5.07
CA GLY A 35 -1.17 5.77 4.62
C GLY A 35 -2.64 5.42 4.84
N THR A 36 -3.15 5.74 6.02
CA THR A 36 -4.56 5.53 6.40
C THR A 36 -5.50 6.35 5.53
N LYS A 37 -5.15 7.60 5.21
CA LYS A 37 -5.94 8.46 4.32
C LYS A 37 -6.03 7.88 2.90
N ALA A 38 -4.93 7.36 2.37
CA ALA A 38 -4.93 6.69 1.07
C ALA A 38 -5.81 5.44 1.06
N LEU A 39 -5.75 4.65 2.14
CA LEU A 39 -6.62 3.49 2.35
C LEU A 39 -8.10 3.89 2.36
N TRP A 40 -8.45 4.95 3.09
CA TRP A 40 -9.82 5.48 3.14
C TRP A 40 -10.34 5.92 1.77
N VAL A 41 -9.54 6.69 1.02
CA VAL A 41 -9.91 7.14 -0.34
C VAL A 41 -10.12 5.93 -1.25
N THR A 42 -9.25 4.92 -1.15
CA THR A 42 -9.36 3.68 -1.91
C THR A 42 -10.64 2.92 -1.58
N ALA A 43 -10.95 2.78 -0.29
CA ALA A 43 -12.13 2.07 0.17
C ALA A 43 -13.43 2.74 -0.25
N LEU A 44 -13.46 4.07 -0.35
CA LEU A 44 -14.62 4.83 -0.82
C LEU A 44 -14.81 4.78 -2.33
N ILE A 45 -13.72 4.82 -3.10
CA ILE A 45 -13.80 4.88 -4.56
C ILE A 45 -14.00 3.50 -5.19
N ALA A 46 -13.47 2.43 -4.59
CA ALA A 46 -13.55 1.08 -5.15
C ALA A 46 -15.00 0.57 -5.36
N PRO A 47 -15.95 0.76 -4.42
CA PRO A 47 -17.35 0.41 -4.64
C PRO A 47 -17.98 1.12 -5.84
N LEU A 48 -17.63 2.38 -6.09
CA LEU A 48 -18.14 3.14 -7.24
C LEU A 48 -17.72 2.48 -8.56
N PHE A 49 -16.47 2.03 -8.66
CA PHE A 49 -15.99 1.28 -9.82
C PHE A 49 -16.65 -0.10 -9.95
N GLY A 50 -16.94 -0.79 -8.83
CA GLY A 50 -17.70 -2.04 -8.84
C GLY A 50 -19.13 -1.86 -9.38
N ILE A 51 -19.80 -0.78 -8.99
CA ILE A 51 -21.12 -0.42 -9.52
C ILE A 51 -21.02 -0.06 -11.01
N MET A 52 -20.04 0.75 -11.41
CA MET A 52 -19.82 1.08 -12.83
C MET A 52 -19.56 -0.18 -13.67
N ALA A 53 -18.80 -1.14 -13.14
CA ALA A 53 -18.57 -2.42 -13.81
C ALA A 53 -19.87 -3.24 -13.97
N PHE A 54 -20.76 -3.21 -12.99
CA PHE A 54 -22.09 -3.81 -13.11
C PHE A 54 -22.93 -3.16 -14.23
N LEU A 55 -22.93 -1.84 -14.33
CA LEU A 55 -23.69 -1.13 -15.38
C LEU A 55 -23.23 -1.46 -16.81
N THR A 56 -21.99 -1.95 -16.99
CA THR A 56 -21.48 -2.38 -18.30
C THR A 56 -21.88 -3.80 -18.70
N GLN A 57 -22.55 -4.56 -17.81
CA GLN A 57 -22.97 -5.94 -18.07
C GLN A 57 -23.81 -6.14 -19.34
N PRO A 58 -24.77 -5.26 -19.69
CA PRO A 58 -25.58 -5.45 -20.90
C PRO A 58 -24.79 -5.45 -22.21
N ILE A 59 -23.56 -4.91 -22.21
CA ILE A 59 -22.71 -4.83 -23.38
C ILE A 59 -21.81 -6.06 -23.45
N HIS A 60 -20.91 -6.21 -22.47
CA HIS A 60 -19.98 -7.33 -22.41
C HIS A 60 -19.31 -7.41 -21.04
N PHE A 61 -19.27 -8.61 -20.45
CA PHE A 61 -18.68 -8.83 -19.11
C PHE A 61 -17.23 -8.33 -18.99
N ALA A 62 -16.40 -8.58 -20.02
CA ALA A 62 -14.99 -8.16 -20.01
C ALA A 62 -14.77 -6.64 -19.89
N ILE A 63 -15.75 -5.83 -20.30
CA ILE A 63 -15.65 -4.36 -20.19
C ILE A 63 -15.64 -3.94 -18.72
N GLY A 64 -16.45 -4.58 -17.88
CA GLY A 64 -16.46 -4.31 -16.43
C GLY A 64 -15.14 -4.65 -15.76
N LEU A 65 -14.51 -5.76 -16.16
CA LEU A 65 -13.18 -6.13 -15.68
C LEU A 65 -12.12 -5.10 -16.12
N LEU A 66 -12.17 -4.68 -17.38
CA LEU A 66 -11.26 -3.68 -17.94
C LEU A 66 -11.42 -2.34 -17.20
N LEU A 67 -12.66 -1.95 -16.89
CA LEU A 67 -12.98 -0.74 -16.13
C LEU A 67 -12.37 -0.77 -14.72
N ILE A 68 -12.38 -1.92 -14.06
CA ILE A 68 -11.71 -2.10 -12.75
C ILE A 68 -10.19 -2.00 -12.88
N ILE A 69 -9.61 -2.56 -13.94
CA ILE A 69 -8.16 -2.44 -14.21
C ILE A 69 -7.77 -0.97 -14.47
N VAL A 70 -8.55 -0.25 -15.27
CA VAL A 70 -8.35 1.19 -15.50
C VAL A 70 -8.54 1.96 -14.20
N GLY A 71 -9.51 1.58 -13.37
CA GLY A 71 -9.73 2.12 -12.03
C GLY A 71 -8.51 1.98 -11.13
N MET A 72 -7.82 0.84 -11.16
CA MET A 72 -6.58 0.64 -10.41
C MET A 72 -5.49 1.63 -10.84
N VAL A 73 -5.30 1.83 -12.15
CA VAL A 73 -4.32 2.80 -12.67
C VAL A 73 -4.74 4.23 -12.32
N SER A 74 -6.05 4.50 -12.28
CA SER A 74 -6.61 5.82 -12.00
C SER A 74 -6.33 6.32 -10.57
N LEU A 75 -6.06 5.42 -9.61
CA LEU A 75 -5.70 5.79 -8.22
C LEU A 75 -4.51 6.76 -8.15
N LYS A 76 -3.57 6.66 -9.09
CA LYS A 76 -2.43 7.59 -9.20
C LYS A 76 -2.86 9.04 -9.41
N TYR A 77 -4.00 9.25 -10.07
CA TYR A 77 -4.56 10.57 -10.32
C TYR A 77 -5.58 10.97 -9.24
N ILE A 78 -6.24 10.01 -8.61
CA ILE A 78 -7.23 10.25 -7.55
C ILE A 78 -6.57 10.69 -6.23
N TYR A 79 -5.43 10.10 -5.85
CA TYR A 79 -4.75 10.46 -4.59
C TYR A 79 -4.29 11.92 -4.54
N PRO A 80 -3.68 12.51 -5.60
CA PRO A 80 -3.37 13.94 -5.61
C PRO A 80 -4.60 14.84 -5.44
N LEU A 81 -5.75 14.46 -6.01
CA LEU A 81 -7.01 15.22 -5.84
C LEU A 81 -7.46 15.24 -4.37
N ALA A 82 -7.17 14.18 -3.62
CA ALA A 82 -7.43 14.10 -2.18
C ALA A 82 -6.33 14.76 -1.32
N LYS A 83 -5.37 15.49 -1.92
CA LYS A 83 -4.19 16.06 -1.25
C LYS A 83 -3.35 14.99 -0.53
N ILE A 84 -3.08 13.88 -1.22
CA ILE A 84 -2.20 12.80 -0.75
C ILE A 84 -1.00 12.77 -1.69
N ASP A 85 0.21 12.96 -1.15
CA ASP A 85 1.42 12.84 -1.97
C ASP A 85 1.74 11.36 -2.22
N THR A 86 1.56 10.94 -3.47
CA THR A 86 1.84 9.58 -3.92
C THR A 86 3.30 9.15 -3.81
N LYS A 87 4.24 10.10 -3.69
CA LYS A 87 5.69 9.83 -3.57
C LYS A 87 6.10 9.37 -2.18
N GLU A 88 5.32 9.71 -1.16
CA GLU A 88 5.59 9.37 0.23
C GLU A 88 5.03 7.98 0.60
N ILE A 89 4.19 7.40 -0.26
CA ILE A 89 3.63 6.07 -0.07
C ILE A 89 4.67 5.02 -0.44
N ASP A 90 5.02 4.16 0.51
CA ASP A 90 5.89 3.00 0.27
C ASP A 90 5.33 2.09 -0.83
N LYS A 91 6.23 1.40 -1.56
CA LYS A 91 5.85 0.40 -2.57
C LYS A 91 4.87 -0.65 -2.04
N LYS A 92 5.06 -1.07 -0.78
CA LYS A 92 4.16 -2.02 -0.11
C LYS A 92 2.77 -1.43 0.14
N GLY A 93 2.69 -0.17 0.57
CA GLY A 93 1.42 0.54 0.74
C GLY A 93 0.69 0.75 -0.58
N TRP A 94 1.43 1.04 -1.65
CA TRP A 94 0.90 1.12 -3.01
C TRP A 94 0.28 -0.21 -3.48
N ALA A 95 1.02 -1.31 -3.36
CA ALA A 95 0.53 -2.64 -3.71
C ALA A 95 -0.69 -3.02 -2.85
N GLY A 96 -0.66 -2.71 -1.55
CA GLY A 96 -1.77 -2.96 -0.63
C GLY A 96 -3.05 -2.23 -1.04
N ASN A 97 -2.94 -0.94 -1.39
CA ASN A 97 -4.11 -0.18 -1.83
C ASN A 97 -4.64 -0.63 -3.20
N LEU A 98 -3.76 -0.98 -4.15
CA LEU A 98 -4.19 -1.55 -5.43
C LEU A 98 -4.96 -2.86 -5.24
N PHE A 99 -4.45 -3.74 -4.38
CA PHE A 99 -5.10 -5.00 -4.06
C PHE A 99 -6.44 -4.79 -3.34
N LEU A 100 -6.48 -3.86 -2.38
CA LEU A 100 -7.71 -3.46 -1.68
C LEU A 100 -8.76 -2.95 -2.68
N PHE A 101 -8.37 -2.05 -3.58
CA PHE A 101 -9.26 -1.53 -4.61
C PHE A 101 -9.83 -2.66 -5.47
N PHE A 102 -8.96 -3.54 -5.96
CA PHE A 102 -9.36 -4.65 -6.82
C PHE A 102 -10.35 -5.57 -6.11
N LEU A 103 -10.06 -5.99 -4.88
CA LEU A 103 -10.93 -6.89 -4.13
C LEU A 103 -12.27 -6.24 -3.76
N LEU A 104 -12.28 -4.96 -3.35
CA LEU A 104 -13.52 -4.27 -3.03
C LEU A 104 -14.40 -4.06 -4.25
N SER A 105 -13.82 -3.58 -5.35
CA SER A 105 -14.56 -3.38 -6.60
C SER A 105 -15.09 -4.71 -7.15
N MET A 106 -14.30 -5.78 -7.10
CA MET A 106 -14.73 -7.14 -7.42
C MET A 106 -15.85 -7.64 -6.51
N GLY A 107 -15.69 -7.47 -5.19
CA GLY A 107 -16.68 -7.93 -4.21
C GLY A 107 -18.04 -7.27 -4.46
N VAL A 108 -18.05 -5.95 -4.69
CA VAL A 108 -19.27 -5.22 -5.04
C VAL A 108 -19.85 -5.71 -6.37
N TRP A 109 -19.00 -5.91 -7.39
CA TRP A 109 -19.46 -6.41 -8.69
C TRP A 109 -20.12 -7.79 -8.58
N ILE A 110 -19.49 -8.72 -7.86
CA ILE A 110 -20.01 -10.09 -7.65
C ILE A 110 -21.34 -10.06 -6.90
N ILE A 111 -21.46 -9.23 -5.86
CA ILE A 111 -22.72 -9.10 -5.11
C ILE A 111 -23.85 -8.61 -6.02
N LEU A 112 -23.57 -7.61 -6.86
CA LEU A 112 -24.57 -7.04 -7.78
C LEU A 112 -24.96 -8.00 -8.91
N LEU A 113 -24.06 -8.91 -9.31
CA LEU A 113 -24.35 -9.96 -10.28
C LEU A 113 -25.28 -11.06 -9.72
N ASN A 114 -25.45 -11.14 -8.40
CA ASN A 114 -26.29 -12.15 -7.77
C ASN A 114 -27.69 -11.59 -7.44
N LYS A 115 -28.68 -12.48 -7.30
CA LYS A 115 -29.99 -12.10 -6.76
C LYS A 115 -29.82 -11.48 -5.37
N PRO A 116 -30.63 -10.46 -5.00
CA PRO A 116 -31.80 -9.90 -5.71
C PRO A 116 -31.50 -8.74 -6.67
N PHE A 117 -30.22 -8.45 -6.96
CA PHE A 117 -29.83 -7.23 -7.70
C PHE A 117 -29.82 -7.43 -9.23
N SER A 118 -29.67 -8.67 -9.69
CA SER A 118 -29.74 -9.09 -11.11
C SER A 118 -30.73 -10.23 -11.33
#